data_AF-A0A5C6FT79-F1
#
_entry.id   AF-A0A5C6FT79-F1
#
_cell.length_a   1.000
_cell.length_b   1.000
_cell.length_c   1.000
_cell.angle_alpha   90.00
_cell.angle_beta   90.00
_cell.angle_gamma   90.00
#
_symmetry.space_group_name_H-M   'P 1'
#
loop_
_entity.id
_entity.type
_entity.pdbx_description
1 polymer ?
#
loop_
_entity_poly.entity_id
_entity_poly.type
_entity_poly.pdbx_seq_one_letter_code
_entity_poly.pdbx_strand_id
1 'polypeptide(L)'
;MYSRAAPTPVVDASGVYAFFESEDFLGLDWSGQVRWYRNEAEAFGQFGNNHGIGSSPAADDHSLCRLIEHDGPSSLVSISRKPVNPNGASIVRRSNRGRRRSLPTSMDSL
;
A
#
# COMPACT_ATOMS: atom_id res chain seq x y z
N MET A 1 -4.94 -17.63 14.20
CA MET A 1 -4.58 -16.21 14.36
C MET A 1 -3.61 -15.90 13.24
N TYR A 2 -4.05 -15.14 12.24
CA TYR A 2 -3.19 -14.76 11.11
C TYR A 2 -2.25 -13.65 11.59
N SER A 3 -0.97 -13.76 11.22
CA SER A 3 0.06 -12.78 11.58
C SER A 3 -0.37 -11.42 11.07
N ARG A 4 -0.51 -10.45 12.00
CA ARG A 4 -0.69 -9.06 11.62
C ARG A 4 0.62 -8.55 11.07
N ALA A 5 0.62 -8.07 9.84
CA ALA A 5 1.82 -7.52 9.26
C ALA A 5 2.37 -6.35 10.07
N ALA A 6 3.69 -6.20 10.07
CA ALA A 6 4.39 -5.07 10.65
C ALA A 6 5.24 -4.34 9.59
N PRO A 7 4.60 -3.58 8.67
CA PRO A 7 5.33 -2.74 7.73
C PRO A 7 6.23 -1.76 8.49
N THR A 8 7.50 -1.65 8.09
CA THR A 8 8.42 -0.67 8.67
C THR A 8 8.06 0.72 8.12
N PRO A 9 7.95 1.76 8.97
CA PRO A 9 7.66 3.11 8.48
C PRO A 9 8.85 3.72 7.73
N VAL A 10 8.57 4.75 6.95
CA VAL A 10 9.57 5.64 6.37
C VAL A 10 9.61 6.94 7.19
N VAL A 11 10.80 7.55 7.32
CA VAL A 11 10.95 8.87 7.94
C VAL A 11 11.69 9.83 7.02
N ASP A 12 11.38 11.12 7.12
CA ASP A 12 12.16 12.20 6.52
C ASP A 12 12.17 13.44 7.42
N ALA A 13 12.76 14.54 6.96
CA ALA A 13 12.84 15.79 7.73
C ALA A 13 11.48 16.33 8.20
N SER A 14 10.39 15.93 7.53
CA SER A 14 9.05 16.40 7.79
C SER A 14 8.23 15.46 8.69
N GLY A 15 8.71 14.26 9.01
CA GLY A 15 8.08 13.34 9.96
C GLY A 15 8.09 11.86 9.54
N VAL A 16 7.05 11.14 9.95
CA VAL A 16 6.93 9.68 9.84
C VAL A 16 5.79 9.30 8.90
N TYR A 17 5.99 8.27 8.09
CA TYR A 17 5.01 7.73 7.17
C TYR A 17 4.81 6.24 7.44
N ALA A 18 3.59 5.84 7.81
CA ALA A 18 3.30 4.50 8.30
C ALA A 18 2.10 3.89 7.57
N PHE A 19 2.28 2.65 7.13
CA PHE A 19 1.26 1.84 6.47
C PHE A 19 0.88 0.66 7.38
N PHE A 20 -0.41 0.42 7.53
CA PHE A 20 -0.95 -0.59 8.43
C PHE A 20 -1.72 -1.67 7.65
N GLU A 21 -1.82 -2.85 8.25
CA GLU A 21 -2.63 -3.95 7.70
C GLU A 21 -4.12 -3.60 7.60
N SER A 22 -4.61 -2.64 8.41
CA SER A 22 -5.95 -2.06 8.30
C SER A 22 -6.15 -1.20 7.04
N GLU A 23 -5.16 -1.18 6.15
CA GLU A 23 -5.19 -0.49 4.86
C GLU A 23 -5.08 1.03 5.01
N ASP A 24 -4.81 1.50 6.23
CA ASP A 24 -4.51 2.89 6.56
C ASP A 24 -3.08 3.23 6.15
N PHE A 25 -2.93 4.34 5.43
CA PHE A 25 -1.64 4.97 5.16
C PHE A 25 -1.71 6.43 5.60
N LEU A 26 -0.80 6.83 6.48
CA LEU A 26 -0.74 8.21 6.96
C LEU A 26 0.68 8.75 7.05
N GLY A 27 0.76 10.09 6.99
CA GLY A 27 1.92 10.87 7.33
C GLY A 27 1.66 11.68 8.60
N LEU A 28 2.56 11.58 9.57
CA LEU A 28 2.59 12.38 10.79
C LEU A 28 3.77 13.36 10.73
N ASP A 29 3.62 14.53 11.33
CA ASP A 29 4.77 15.36 11.67
C ASP A 29 5.47 14.86 12.95
N TRP A 30 6.58 15.50 13.31
CA TRP A 30 7.33 15.15 14.52
C TRP A 30 6.60 15.46 15.83
N SER A 31 5.52 16.24 15.80
CA SER A 31 4.63 16.44 16.95
C SER A 31 3.53 15.39 17.06
N GLY A 32 3.44 14.48 16.08
CA GLY A 32 2.40 13.46 16.00
C GLY A 32 1.12 13.92 15.33
N GLN A 33 1.09 15.12 14.73
CA GLN A 33 -0.09 15.63 14.04
C GLN A 33 -0.20 15.03 12.63
N VAL A 34 -1.41 14.66 12.24
CA VAL A 34 -1.69 14.11 10.91
C VAL A 34 -1.49 15.19 9.85
N ARG A 35 -0.54 14.94 8.94
CA ARG A 35 -0.28 15.79 7.77
C ARG A 35 -1.11 15.36 6.57
N TRP A 36 -1.37 14.06 6.46
CA TRP A 36 -2.31 13.47 5.52
C TRP A 36 -2.66 12.05 5.95
N TYR A 37 -3.81 11.60 5.48
CA TYR A 37 -4.33 10.26 5.71
C TYR A 37 -4.98 9.74 4.43
N ARG A 38 -4.96 8.44 4.24
CA ARG A 38 -5.68 7.74 3.18
C ARG A 38 -5.99 6.31 3.61
N ASN A 39 -7.19 5.85 3.29
CA ASN A 39 -7.54 4.44 3.32
C ASN A 39 -7.34 3.85 1.91
N GLU A 40 -6.61 2.74 1.82
CA GLU A 40 -6.29 2.11 0.54
C GLU A 40 -7.40 1.22 0.02
N ALA A 41 -8.24 0.63 0.88
CA ALA A 41 -9.43 -0.08 0.43
C ALA A 41 -10.47 0.85 -0.15
N GLU A 42 -10.65 2.04 0.40
CA GLU A 42 -11.55 3.05 -0.21
C GLU A 42 -11.11 3.39 -1.63
N ALA A 43 -9.80 3.40 -1.89
CA ALA A 43 -9.26 3.80 -3.17
C ALA A 43 -9.07 2.65 -4.17
N PHE A 44 -8.85 1.42 -3.71
CA PHE A 44 -8.48 0.29 -4.56
C PHE A 44 -9.29 -0.99 -4.32
N GLY A 45 -10.20 -0.99 -3.35
CA GLY A 45 -10.93 -2.17 -2.89
C GLY A 45 -10.17 -2.94 -1.81
N GLN A 46 -10.91 -3.73 -1.03
CA GLN A 46 -10.35 -4.52 0.07
C GLN A 46 -9.33 -5.54 -0.42
N PHE A 47 -8.28 -5.73 0.38
CA PHE A 47 -7.28 -6.74 0.11
C PHE A 47 -7.82 -8.13 0.48
N GLY A 48 -7.93 -9.01 -0.53
CA GLY A 48 -8.19 -10.43 -0.33
C GLY A 48 -6.90 -11.20 -0.07
N ASN A 49 -6.54 -11.40 1.20
CA ASN A 49 -5.35 -12.13 1.61
C ASN A 49 -5.63 -12.93 2.88
N ASN A 50 -5.23 -14.22 2.88
CA ASN A 50 -5.26 -15.09 4.06
C ASN A 50 -4.02 -14.92 4.96
N HIS A 51 -3.15 -13.95 4.66
CA HIS A 51 -1.91 -13.64 5.37
C HIS A 51 -1.72 -12.12 5.48
N GLY A 52 -0.94 -11.67 6.46
CA GLY A 52 -0.63 -10.24 6.60
C GLY A 52 0.17 -9.67 5.43
N ILE A 53 0.02 -8.37 5.18
CA ILE A 53 0.71 -7.62 4.12
C ILE A 53 2.15 -7.28 4.52
N GLY A 54 3.12 -8.10 4.12
CA GLY A 54 4.52 -7.93 4.53
C GLY A 54 5.28 -6.76 3.90
N SER A 55 4.70 -6.05 2.93
CA SER A 55 5.39 -4.99 2.19
C SER A 55 5.51 -3.70 2.99
N SER A 56 6.75 -3.24 3.20
CA SER A 56 7.02 -1.92 3.77
C SER A 56 7.02 -0.84 2.67
N PRO A 57 6.59 0.40 2.97
CA PRO A 57 6.82 1.53 2.07
C PRO A 57 8.31 1.78 1.85
N ALA A 58 8.66 2.28 0.67
CA ALA A 58 9.97 2.82 0.32
C ALA A 58 9.81 4.26 -0.17
N ALA A 59 10.89 5.03 -0.26
CA ALA A 59 10.82 6.44 -0.66
C ALA A 59 12.02 6.88 -1.48
N ASP A 60 11.82 7.90 -2.34
CA ASP A 60 12.86 8.63 -3.07
C ASP A 60 13.06 10.05 -2.48
N ASP A 61 13.08 11.12 -3.28
CA ASP A 61 13.03 12.52 -2.79
C ASP A 61 11.64 13.17 -2.84
N HIS A 62 10.67 12.55 -3.53
CA HIS A 62 9.38 13.16 -3.84
C HIS A 62 8.17 12.33 -3.39
N SER A 63 8.30 11.00 -3.42
CA SER A 63 7.19 10.06 -3.31
C SER A 63 7.47 8.90 -2.35
N LEU A 64 6.41 8.31 -1.82
CA LEU A 64 6.41 7.01 -1.16
C LEU A 64 5.95 5.96 -2.17
N CYS A 65 6.76 4.93 -2.37
CA CYS A 65 6.42 3.76 -3.14
C CYS A 65 5.90 2.66 -2.22
N ARG A 66 4.78 2.04 -2.61
CA ARG A 66 4.20 0.90 -1.88
C ARG A 66 3.79 -0.18 -2.85
N LEU A 67 4.22 -1.41 -2.56
CA LEU A 67 3.75 -2.61 -3.23
C LEU A 67 2.59 -3.19 -2.43
N ILE A 68 1.49 -3.56 -3.09
CA ILE A 68 0.44 -4.41 -2.52
C ILE A 68 0.43 -5.68 -3.35
N GLU A 69 0.73 -6.81 -2.69
CA GLU A 69 0.61 -8.15 -3.25
C GLU A 69 -0.42 -8.94 -2.44
N HIS A 70 -1.45 -9.43 -3.13
CA HIS A 70 -2.55 -10.20 -2.56
C HIS A 70 -3.25 -11.00 -3.68
N ASP A 71 -4.24 -11.84 -3.36
CA ASP A 71 -4.90 -12.72 -4.34
C ASP A 71 -5.71 -11.95 -5.41
N GLY A 72 -5.97 -10.67 -5.15
CA GLY A 72 -6.62 -9.75 -6.09
C GLY A 72 -5.64 -8.99 -7.01
N PRO A 73 -6.11 -7.88 -7.62
CA PRO A 73 -5.29 -7.01 -8.46
C PRO A 73 -4.14 -6.36 -7.67
N SER A 74 -2.98 -7.00 -7.68
CA SER A 74 -1.77 -6.48 -7.06
C SER A 74 -1.25 -5.24 -7.80
N SER A 75 -0.64 -4.29 -7.08
CA SER A 75 -0.17 -3.04 -7.66
C SER A 75 1.04 -2.44 -6.95
N LEU A 76 1.85 -1.69 -7.70
CA LEU A 76 2.88 -0.79 -7.17
C LEU A 76 2.39 0.64 -7.36
N VAL A 77 2.30 1.38 -6.27
CA VAL A 77 1.77 2.75 -6.24
C VAL A 77 2.84 3.68 -5.71
N SER A 78 3.02 4.82 -6.39
CA SER A 78 3.83 5.93 -5.95
C SER A 78 2.90 7.07 -5.52
N ILE A 79 3.10 7.58 -4.30
CA ILE A 79 2.22 8.53 -3.62
C ILE A 79 3.06 9.75 -3.22
N SER A 80 2.57 10.96 -3.50
CA SER A 80 3.24 12.20 -3.10
C SER A 80 3.38 12.27 -1.58
N ARG A 81 4.59 12.57 -1.09
CA ARG A 81 4.81 12.88 0.34
C ARG A 81 4.21 14.19 0.77
N LYS A 82 4.12 15.13 -0.18
CA LYS A 82 3.53 16.45 0.06
C LYS A 82 2.02 16.34 -0.06
N PRO A 83 1.27 16.77 0.97
CA PRO A 83 -0.17 16.90 0.85
C PRO A 83 -0.47 17.89 -0.28
N VAL A 84 -1.34 17.48 -1.21
CA VAL A 84 -1.82 18.39 -2.27
C VAL A 84 -2.97 19.25 -1.73
N ASN A 85 -3.74 18.69 -0.79
CA ASN A 85 -4.78 19.33 0.01
C ASN A 85 -4.58 18.95 1.48
N PRO A 86 -5.14 19.68 2.47
CA PRO A 86 -4.99 19.37 3.91
C PRO A 86 -5.33 17.93 4.31
N ASN A 87 -6.04 17.18 3.46
CA ASN A 87 -6.51 15.83 3.75
C ASN A 87 -6.08 14.76 2.72
N GLY A 88 -5.23 15.06 1.73
CA GLY A 88 -5.04 14.16 0.58
C GLY A 88 -3.60 13.89 0.17
N ALA A 89 -3.16 12.65 0.30
CA ALA A 89 -1.99 12.13 -0.40
C ALA A 89 -2.39 11.76 -1.84
N SER A 90 -1.69 12.31 -2.84
CA SER A 90 -2.02 12.10 -4.25
C SER A 90 -1.20 10.97 -4.86
N ILE A 91 -1.84 10.11 -5.66
CA ILE A 91 -1.14 9.10 -6.45
C ILE A 91 -0.38 9.80 -7.57
N VAL A 92 0.94 9.61 -7.62
CA VAL A 92 1.82 10.12 -8.68
C VAL A 92 1.90 9.11 -9.82
N ARG A 93 1.94 7.80 -9.51
CA ARG A 93 1.98 6.73 -10.51
C ARG A 93 1.40 5.43 -9.95
N ARG A 94 0.83 4.62 -10.83
CA ARG A 94 0.37 3.26 -10.52
C ARG A 94 0.78 2.28 -11.63
N SER A 95 1.26 1.11 -11.23
CA SER A 95 1.48 -0.05 -12.10
C SER A 95 0.68 -1.23 -11.55
N ASN A 96 -0.06 -1.92 -12.42
CA ASN A 96 -0.89 -3.07 -12.04
C ASN A 96 -0.27 -4.37 -12.53
N ARG A 97 -0.30 -5.40 -11.70
CA ARG A 97 -0.08 -6.77 -12.13
C ARG A 97 -1.42 -7.31 -12.65
N GLY A 98 -1.47 -7.73 -13.91
CA GLY A 98 -2.65 -8.40 -14.48
C GLY A 98 -2.99 -9.69 -13.72
N ARG A 99 -4.25 -10.13 -13.78
CA ARG A 99 -4.67 -11.42 -13.19
C ARG A 99 -3.75 -12.53 -13.70
N ARG A 100 -3.27 -13.37 -12.79
CA ARG A 100 -2.57 -14.61 -13.16
C ARG A 100 -3.52 -15.39 -14.07
N ARG A 101 -3.11 -15.71 -15.30
CA ARG A 101 -3.87 -16.69 -16.10
C ARG A 101 -3.87 -17.99 -15.29
N SER A 102 -5.06 -18.51 -14.98
CA SER A 102 -5.16 -19.86 -14.44
C SER A 102 -4.51 -20.80 -15.45
N LEU A 103 -3.58 -21.65 -14.98
CA LEU A 103 -3.18 -22.80 -15.79
C LEU A 103 -4.44 -23.62 -16.06
N PRO A 104 -4.63 -24.18 -17.26
CA PRO A 104 -5.78 -25.01 -17.55
C PRO A 104 -5.83 -26.16 -16.54
N THR A 105 -6.88 -26.19 -15.73
CA THR A 105 -7.17 -27.29 -14.82
C THR A 105 -7.91 -28.38 -15.61
N SER A 106 -7.24 -29.00 -16.57
CA SER A 106 -7.65 -30.32 -17.06
C SER A 106 -6.42 -31.20 -17.28
N MET A 107 -6.19 -32.10 -16.33
CA MET A 107 -5.74 -33.44 -16.69
C MET A 107 -7.00 -34.21 -17.02
N ASP A 108 -7.52 -34.01 -18.24
CA ASP A 108 -8.42 -34.99 -18.81
C ASP A 108 -7.63 -36.29 -18.91
N SER A 109 -8.15 -37.28 -18.21
CA SER A 109 -7.56 -38.59 -18.02
C SER A 109 -7.40 -39.27 -19.38
N LEU A 110 -6.19 -39.71 -19.70
CA LEU A 110 -5.91 -40.66 -20.78
C LEU A 110 -6.54 -42.02 -20.48
#